data_AF-A0A552H8Y5-F1
#
_entry.id   AF-A0A552H8Y5-F1
#
_cell.length_a   1.000
_cell.length_b   1.000
_cell.length_c   1.000
_cell.angle_alpha   90.00
_cell.angle_beta   90.00
_cell.angle_gamma   90.00
#
_symmetry.space_group_name_H-M   'P 1'
#
loop_
_entity.id
_entity.type
_entity.pdbx_description
1 polymer ?
#
loop_
_entity_poly.entity_id
_entity_poly.type
_entity_poly.pdbx_seq_one_letter_code
_entity_poly.pdbx_strand_id
1 'polypeptide(L)' 'VIEPIHRSLKRFRILSSRYRNRRRRFGLRFNLIAGIYNYELALGYNQVAE' A
#
# COMPACT_ATOMS: atom_id res chain seq x y z
N VAL A 1 -9.26 14.71 5.81
CA VAL A 1 -7.81 14.98 5.64
C VAL A 1 -7.31 14.12 4.50
N ILE A 2 -6.83 14.71 3.40
CA ILE A 2 -6.33 13.94 2.25
C ILE A 2 -4.88 13.57 2.57
N GLU A 3 -4.67 12.35 3.03
CA GLU A 3 -3.32 11.86 3.29
C GLU A 3 -2.64 11.47 1.97
N PRO A 4 -1.39 11.90 1.71
CA PRO A 4 -0.74 11.55 0.45
C PRO A 4 -0.55 10.03 0.36
N ILE A 5 -1.08 9.42 -0.69
CA ILE A 5 -0.95 7.97 -0.99
C ILE A 5 0.51 7.53 -0.88
N HIS A 6 1.44 8.38 -1.32
CA HIS A 6 2.88 8.15 -1.25
C HIS A 6 3.42 7.93 0.17
N ARG A 7 2.81 8.57 1.18
CA ARG A 7 3.15 8.39 2.59
C ARG A 7 2.75 7.00 3.07
N SER A 8 1.54 6.56 2.75
CA SER A 8 1.07 5.22 3.12
C SER A 8 1.88 4.13 2.42
N LEU A 9 2.22 4.32 1.15
CA LEU A 9 3.05 3.39 0.40
C LEU A 9 4.49 3.30 0.93
N LYS A 10 5.08 4.39 1.44
CA LYS A 10 6.43 4.39 2.01
C LYS A 10 6.57 3.56 3.30
N ARG A 11 5.47 3.22 3.99
CA ARG A 11 5.50 2.30 5.15
C ARG A 11 5.99 0.91 4.77
N PHE A 12 5.69 0.45 3.55
CA PHE A 12 6.09 -0.87 3.11
C PHE A 12 7.60 -0.88 2.80
N ARG A 13 8.39 -1.63 3.57
CA ARG A 13 9.85 -1.75 3.41
C ARG A 13 10.30 -2.19 2.01
N ILE A 14 9.43 -2.90 1.30
CA ILE A 14 9.63 -3.26 -0.10
C ILE A 14 9.69 -2.04 -1.03
N LEU A 15 8.95 -0.97 -0.69
CA LEU A 15 8.90 0.33 -1.36
C LEU A 15 9.93 1.32 -0.80
N SER A 16 10.80 0.94 0.14
CA SER A 16 11.86 1.83 0.66
C SER A 16 13.28 1.41 0.25
N SER A 17 13.56 0.14 -0.05
CA SER A 17 14.94 -0.31 -0.37
C SER A 17 15.46 0.14 -1.74
N ARG A 18 16.78 0.17 -1.98
CA ARG A 18 17.37 0.58 -3.28
C ARG A 18 17.16 -0.43 -4.42
N TYR A 19 16.73 -1.66 -4.14
CA TYR A 19 16.70 -2.79 -5.09
C TYR A 19 15.29 -3.23 -5.53
N ARG A 20 14.30 -2.34 -5.49
CA ARG A 20 12.86 -2.69 -5.66
C ARG A 20 12.52 -3.20 -7.07
N ASN A 21 13.11 -2.63 -8.12
CA ASN A 21 12.84 -3.00 -9.52
C ASN A 21 13.56 -4.27 -10.00
N ARG A 22 14.50 -4.82 -9.21
CA ARG A 22 15.34 -5.97 -9.62
C ARG A 22 14.94 -7.30 -9.01
N ARG A 23 13.90 -7.34 -8.16
CA ARG A 23 13.51 -8.57 -7.44
C ARG A 23 12.48 -9.39 -8.23
N ARG A 24 12.79 -10.68 -8.41
CA ARG A 24 11.79 -11.70 -8.77
C ARG A 24 10.55 -11.58 -7.88
N ARG A 25 9.36 -11.68 -8.48
CA ARG A 25 8.03 -11.56 -7.85
C ARG A 25 7.63 -10.14 -7.39
N PHE A 26 8.14 -9.08 -8.02
CA PHE A 26 7.71 -7.71 -7.73
C PHE A 26 6.18 -7.56 -7.86
N GLY A 27 5.59 -8.03 -8.96
CA GLY A 27 4.15 -7.95 -9.21
C GLY A 27 3.32 -8.60 -8.10
N LEU A 28 3.67 -9.81 -7.64
CA LEU A 28 2.96 -10.47 -6.55
C LEU A 28 2.98 -9.66 -5.25
N ARG A 29 4.15 -9.13 -4.88
CA ARG A 29 4.27 -8.32 -3.65
C ARG A 29 3.54 -6.99 -3.79
N PHE A 30 3.55 -6.39 -4.97
CA PHE A 30 2.83 -5.15 -5.25
C PHE A 30 1.31 -5.38 -5.21
N ASN A 31 0.82 -6.50 -5.74
CA ASN A 31 -0.59 -6.89 -5.65
C ASN A 31 -1.03 -7.10 -4.20
N LEU A 32 -0.19 -7.71 -3.35
CA LEU A 32 -0.50 -7.87 -1.93
C LEU A 32 -0.58 -6.52 -1.20
N ILE A 33 0.33 -5.59 -1.49
CA ILE A 33 0.29 -4.23 -0.93
C ILE A 33 -0.97 -3.49 -1.39
N ALA A 34 -1.32 -3.59 -2.67
CA ALA A 34 -2.52 -2.98 -3.21
C ALA A 34 -3.80 -3.55 -2.55
N GLY A 35 -3.86 -4.87 -2.35
CA GLY A 35 -4.96 -5.51 -1.63
C GLY A 35 -5.10 -5.00 -0.19
N ILE A 36 -4.01 -4.92 0.57
CA ILE A 36 -4.00 -4.40 1.94
C ILE A 36 -4.46 -2.93 1.96
N TYR A 37 -3.89 -2.10 1.08
CA TYR A 37 -4.25 -0.68 1.00
C TYR A 37 -5.73 -0.48 0.66
N ASN A 38 -6.26 -1.24 -0.29
CA ASN A 38 -7.68 -1.18 -0.65
C ASN A 38 -8.58 -1.65 0.49
N TYR A 39 -8.16 -2.66 1.26
CA TYR A 39 -8.88 -3.14 2.43
C TYR A 39 -8.90 -2.09 3.56
N GLU A 40 -7.76 -1.49 3.89
CA GLU A 40 -7.67 -0.40 4.89
C GLU A 40 -8.51 0.80 4.47
N LEU A 41 -8.49 1.14 3.19
CA LEU A 41 -9.30 2.23 2.64
C LEU A 41 -10.80 1.93 2.79
N ALA A 42 -11.23 0.71 2.47
CA ALA A 42 -12.62 0.27 2.62
C ALA A 42 -13.08 0.28 4.10
N LEU A 43 -12.24 -0.20 5.02
CA LEU A 43 -12.51 -0.12 6.47
C LEU A 43 -12.68 1.33 6.93
N GLY A 44 -11.81 2.23 6.47
CA GLY A 44 -11.90 3.65 6.78
C GLY A 44 -13.17 4.31 6.25
N TYR A 45 -13.64 3.92 5.06
CA TYR A 45 -14.95 4.38 4.56
C TYR A 45 -16.11 3.87 5.40
N ASN A 46 -16.07 2.61 5.84
CA ASN A 46 -17.12 2.02 6.67
C ASN A 46 -17.21 2.70 8.05
N GLN A 47 -16.08 3.16 8.61
CA GLN A 47 -16.04 3.93 9.87
C GLN A 47 -16.57 5.37 9.75
N VAL A 48 -16.70 5.92 8.54
CA VAL A 48 -17.21 7.27 8.27
C VAL A 48 -18.68 7.22 7.82
N ALA A 49 -19.15 6.07 7.36
CA ALA A 49 -20.52 5.84 6.93
C ALA A 49 -21.47 5.45 8.08
N GLU A 50 -20.93 5.06 9.23
CA GLU A 50 -21.61 4.99 10.54
C GLU A 50 -21.46 6.30 11.32
#